data_AF-A0A1G4AMD1-F1
#
_entry.id   AF-A0A1G4AMD1-F1
#
_cell.length_a   1.000
_cell.length_b   1.000
_cell.length_c   1.000
_cell.angle_alpha   90.00
_cell.angle_beta   90.00
_cell.angle_gamma   90.00
#
_symmetry.space_group_name_H-M   'P 1'
#
loop_
_entity.id
_entity.type
_entity.pdbx_description
1 polymer ?
#
loop_
_entity_poly.entity_id
_entity_poly.type
_entity_poly.pdbx_seq_one_letter_code
_entity_poly.pdbx_strand_id
1 'polypeptide(L)'
;MHVLNIESFKVQVNRQNAHSRTLAARAIVELFRLVKREEEINRQILAFSISLDHRLVRIHGHYPVIDGKNTTYYRHPVRTFDCTELDGKEKWTAYQLTRNISTL
;
A
#
# COMPACT_ATOMS: atom_id res chain seq x y z
N MET A 1 -21.86 12.05 0.90
CA MET A 1 -20.78 11.45 1.72
C MET A 1 -19.49 11.60 0.93
N HIS A 2 -18.75 12.68 1.18
CA HIS A 2 -17.51 12.99 0.44
C HIS A 2 -16.38 12.11 0.97
N VAL A 3 -16.00 11.11 0.19
CA VAL A 3 -14.78 10.32 0.43
C VAL A 3 -13.61 11.15 -0.08
N LEU A 4 -12.71 11.55 0.82
CA LEU A 4 -11.46 12.21 0.46
C LEU A 4 -10.52 11.14 -0.08
N ASN A 5 -10.39 11.03 -1.40
CA ASN A 5 -9.36 10.21 -2.04
C ASN A 5 -8.00 10.88 -1.85
N ILE A 6 -7.19 10.35 -0.93
CA ILE A 6 -5.78 10.70 -0.80
C ILE A 6 -4.99 9.46 -1.17
N GLU A 7 -4.70 9.32 -2.47
CA GLU A 7 -3.90 8.22 -2.99
C GLU A 7 -2.42 8.44 -2.69
N SER A 8 -1.82 7.56 -1.88
CA SER A 8 -0.37 7.50 -1.73
C SER A 8 0.19 6.31 -2.50
N PHE A 9 0.43 6.51 -3.80
CA PHE A 9 0.96 5.47 -4.70
C PHE A 9 2.44 5.69 -5.01
N LYS A 10 3.32 4.76 -4.60
CA LYS A 10 4.75 4.79 -4.97
C LYS A 10 5.22 3.40 -5.42
N VAL A 11 5.44 3.25 -6.73
CA VAL A 11 6.05 2.06 -7.34
C VAL A 11 7.54 2.08 -7.03
N GLN A 12 8.09 1.02 -6.41
CA GLN A 12 9.51 0.99 -6.05
C GLN A 12 10.15 -0.39 -6.18
N VAL A 13 11.23 -0.46 -6.97
CA VAL A 13 12.11 -1.65 -7.09
C VAL A 13 13.12 -1.66 -5.92
N ASN A 14 13.36 -2.84 -5.33
CA ASN A 14 14.05 -3.11 -4.06
C ASN A 14 15.43 -2.39 -3.96
N ARG A 15 15.76 -1.60 -2.92
CA ARG A 15 16.39 -2.14 -1.68
C ARG A 15 16.44 -1.21 -0.44
N GLN A 16 15.98 0.05 -0.44
CA GLN A 16 16.29 0.98 0.69
C GLN A 16 15.15 1.56 1.54
N ASN A 17 13.87 1.24 1.31
CA ASN A 17 12.80 2.16 1.74
C ASN A 17 11.67 1.57 2.62
N ALA A 18 11.99 0.70 3.59
CA ALA A 18 11.02 0.37 4.64
C ALA A 18 10.56 1.65 5.38
N HIS A 19 11.47 2.61 5.55
CA HIS A 19 11.24 3.86 6.28
C HIS A 19 10.24 4.81 5.59
N SER A 20 10.27 4.94 4.26
CA SER A 20 9.37 5.88 3.55
C SER A 20 7.93 5.38 3.43
N ARG A 21 7.70 4.07 3.57
CA ARG A 21 6.37 3.45 3.46
C ARG A 21 5.54 3.67 4.72
N THR A 22 6.19 3.54 5.88
CA THR A 22 5.59 3.89 7.17
C THR A 22 5.23 5.37 7.24
N LEU A 23 6.01 6.25 6.59
CA LEU A 23 5.77 7.69 6.64
C LEU A 23 4.44 8.11 5.99
N ALA A 24 4.09 7.54 4.83
CA ALA A 24 2.82 7.86 4.14
C ALA A 24 1.60 7.34 4.93
N ALA A 25 1.63 6.07 5.34
CA ALA A 25 0.57 5.51 6.18
C ALA A 25 0.43 6.26 7.51
N ARG A 26 1.55 6.71 8.08
CA ARG A 26 1.57 7.51 9.30
C ARG A 26 0.95 8.89 9.13
N ALA A 27 1.25 9.59 8.04
CA ALA A 27 0.63 10.88 7.75
C ALA A 27 -0.90 10.76 7.66
N ILE A 28 -1.41 9.71 7.00
CA ILE A 28 -2.86 9.44 6.93
C ILE A 28 -3.44 9.20 8.33
N VAL A 29 -2.79 8.39 9.15
CA VAL A 29 -3.23 8.14 10.54
C VAL A 29 -3.27 9.43 11.36
N GLU A 30 -2.26 10.28 11.24
CA GLU A 30 -2.20 11.57 11.93
C GLU A 30 -3.36 12.48 11.50
N LEU A 31 -3.69 12.55 10.21
CA LEU A 31 -4.84 13.30 9.71
C LEU A 31 -6.18 12.81 10.27
N PHE A 32 -6.40 11.49 10.31
CA PHE A 32 -7.65 10.93 10.86
C PHE A 32 -7.76 11.12 12.38
N ARG A 33 -6.63 11.10 13.10
CA ARG A 33 -6.60 11.45 14.53
C ARG A 33 -6.95 12.91 14.80
N LEU A 34 -6.50 13.84 13.96
CA LEU A 34 -6.83 15.26 14.11
C LEU A 34 -8.35 15.51 14.07
N VAL A 35 -9.08 14.70 13.29
CA VAL A 35 -10.54 14.78 13.18
C VAL A 35 -11.28 13.76 14.05
N LYS A 36 -10.58 13.03 14.93
CA LYS A 36 -11.14 12.00 15.84
C LYS A 36 -11.88 10.86 15.11
N ARG A 37 -11.37 10.45 13.94
CA ARG A 37 -11.96 9.38 13.09
C ARG A 37 -10.99 8.23 12.86
N GLU A 38 -9.99 8.08 13.72
CA GLU A 38 -8.95 7.06 13.58
C GLU A 38 -9.47 5.62 13.52
N GLU A 39 -10.65 5.34 14.10
CA GLU A 39 -11.29 4.02 14.01
C GLU A 39 -11.72 3.64 12.58
N GLU A 40 -11.98 4.62 11.70
CA GLU A 40 -12.40 4.35 10.32
C GLU A 40 -11.30 3.73 9.46
N ILE A 41 -10.05 4.01 9.83
CA ILE A 41 -8.87 3.51 9.12
C ILE A 41 -8.18 2.37 9.87
N ASN A 42 -8.68 2.01 11.06
CA ASN A 42 -8.13 0.91 11.85
C ASN A 42 -8.27 -0.40 11.05
N ARG A 43 -7.15 -1.07 10.82
CA ARG A 43 -7.03 -2.29 10.01
C ARG A 43 -7.42 -2.13 8.53
N GLN A 44 -7.60 -0.91 8.03
CA GLN A 44 -7.82 -0.64 6.61
C GLN A 44 -6.51 -0.52 5.85
N ILE A 45 -6.49 -1.00 4.60
CA ILE A 45 -5.31 -0.85 3.74
C ILE A 45 -5.21 0.63 3.31
N LEU A 46 -4.13 1.30 3.70
CA LEU A 46 -3.90 2.71 3.39
C LEU A 46 -2.82 2.95 2.33
N ALA A 47 -1.96 1.95 2.11
CA ALA A 47 -0.89 2.04 1.13
C ALA A 47 -0.55 0.67 0.57
N PHE A 48 -0.09 0.62 -0.68
CA PHE A 48 0.47 -0.58 -1.28
C PHE A 48 1.97 -0.45 -1.46
N SER A 49 2.67 -1.56 -1.34
CA SER A 49 4.05 -1.65 -1.79
C SER A 49 4.23 -2.81 -2.76
N ILE A 50 4.92 -2.54 -3.85
CA ILE A 50 5.33 -3.56 -4.80
C ILE A 50 6.82 -3.80 -4.57
N SER A 51 7.25 -5.06 -4.54
CA SER A 51 8.66 -5.44 -4.61
C SER A 51 8.88 -6.41 -5.76
N LEU A 52 9.93 -6.16 -6.52
CA LEU A 52 10.36 -7.04 -7.60
C LEU A 52 11.71 -7.64 -7.25
N ASP A 53 11.85 -8.94 -7.47
CA ASP A 53 13.15 -9.59 -7.62
C ASP A 53 13.32 -10.07 -9.07
N HIS A 54 14.33 -10.90 -9.33
CA HIS A 54 14.68 -11.35 -10.69
C HIS A 54 13.52 -12.00 -11.46
N ARG A 55 12.47 -12.48 -10.79
CA ARG A 55 11.30 -13.09 -11.45
C ARG A 55 9.99 -12.77 -10.75
N LEU A 56 9.97 -12.54 -9.44
CA LEU A 56 8.73 -12.40 -8.69
C LEU A 56 8.38 -10.94 -8.44
N VAL A 57 7.12 -10.61 -8.69
CA VAL A 57 6.46 -9.38 -8.23
C VAL A 57 5.64 -9.74 -6.98
N ARG A 58 5.87 -9.03 -5.88
CA ARG A 58 5.09 -9.16 -4.64
C ARG A 58 4.41 -7.83 -4.33
N ILE A 59 3.12 -7.88 -4.08
CA ILE A 59 2.29 -6.73 -3.71
C ILE A 59 1.84 -6.94 -2.28
N HIS A 60 2.08 -5.95 -1.43
CA HIS A 60 1.61 -5.93 -0.05
C HIS A 60 0.74 -4.71 0.20
N GLY A 61 -0.36 -4.91 0.91
CA GLY A 61 -1.15 -3.82 1.49
C GLY A 61 -0.65 -3.53 2.90
N HIS A 62 -0.49 -2.26 3.23
CA HIS A 62 -0.08 -1.78 4.56
C HIS A 62 -1.28 -1.20 5.28
N TYR A 63 -1.45 -1.58 6.54
CA TYR A 63 -2.57 -1.16 7.36
C TYR A 63 -2.10 -0.81 8.78
N PRO A 64 -2.69 0.20 9.43
CA PRO A 64 -2.44 0.50 10.82
C PRO A 64 -3.30 -0.39 11.72
N VAL A 65 -2.78 -0.74 12.90
CA VAL A 65 -3.58 -1.20 14.04
C VAL A 65 -3.47 -0.11 15.08
N ILE A 66 -4.60 0.47 15.44
CA ILE A 66 -4.71 1.60 16.35
C ILE A 66 -5.21 1.09 17.69
N ASP A 67 -4.49 1.42 18.75
CA ASP A 67 -4.81 1.10 20.13
C ASP A 67 -4.61 2.36 20.97
N GLY A 68 -5.69 3.14 21.11
CA GLY A 68 -5.66 4.49 21.66
C GLY A 68 -4.63 5.38 20.96
N LYS A 69 -3.62 5.84 21.71
CA LYS A 69 -2.55 6.69 21.19
C LYS A 69 -1.47 5.94 20.41
N ASN A 70 -1.41 4.61 20.54
CA ASN A 70 -0.42 3.80 19.86
C ASN A 70 -0.91 3.41 18.46
N THR A 71 0.03 3.34 17.51
CA THR A 71 -0.23 2.84 16.17
C THR A 71 0.91 1.94 15.73
N THR A 72 0.58 0.71 15.35
CA THR A 72 1.52 -0.23 14.76
C THR A 72 1.18 -0.45 13.30
N TYR A 73 2.18 -0.55 12.43
CA TYR A 73 1.97 -0.73 10.99
C TYR A 73 2.32 -2.15 10.59
N TYR A 74 1.37 -2.82 9.96
CA TYR A 74 1.52 -4.18 9.45
C TYR A 74 1.41 -4.21 7.93
N ARG A 75 1.87 -5.31 7.34
CA ARG A 75 1.72 -5.58 5.90
C ARG A 75 1.05 -6.94 5.69
N HIS A 76 0.13 -7.02 4.74
CA HIS A 76 -0.49 -8.26 4.29
C HIS A 76 -0.13 -8.52 2.82
N PRO A 77 0.32 -9.72 2.43
CA PRO A 77 0.53 -10.06 1.02
C PRO A 77 -0.80 -10.07 0.27
N VAL A 78 -0.93 -9.23 -0.75
CA VAL A 78 -2.14 -9.12 -1.58
C VAL A 78 -2.02 -10.02 -2.81
N ARG A 79 -0.85 -10.04 -3.45
CA ARG A 79 -0.57 -10.91 -4.60
C ARG A 79 0.92 -11.16 -4.74
N THR A 80 1.29 -12.35 -5.18
CA THR A 80 2.65 -12.66 -5.65
C THR A 80 2.53 -13.42 -6.97
N PHE A 81 3.32 -13.05 -7.97
CA PHE A 81 3.32 -13.72 -9.28
C PHE A 81 4.70 -13.62 -9.95
N ASP A 82 5.01 -14.54 -10.86
CA ASP A 82 6.23 -14.51 -11.67
C ASP A 82 6.00 -13.68 -12.94
N CYS A 83 6.83 -12.66 -13.15
CA CYS A 83 6.76 -11.75 -14.30
C CYS A 83 7.28 -12.37 -15.60
N THR A 84 7.96 -13.52 -15.51
CA THR A 84 8.47 -14.32 -16.63
C THR A 84 7.54 -15.48 -16.98
N GLU A 85 6.50 -15.74 -16.18
CA GLU A 85 5.52 -16.79 -16.43
C GLU A 85 4.60 -16.42 -17.61
N LEU A 86 4.22 -17.43 -18.42
CA LEU A 86 3.36 -17.30 -19.59
C LEU A 86 3.80 -16.20 -20.58
N ASP A 87 5.09 -16.16 -20.91
CA ASP A 87 5.69 -15.23 -21.89
C ASP A 87 5.50 -13.72 -21.55
N GLY A 88 5.41 -13.40 -20.26
CA GLY A 88 5.27 -12.02 -19.79
C GLY A 88 3.83 -11.49 -19.79
N LYS A 89 2.81 -12.37 -19.84
CA LYS A 89 1.39 -11.98 -19.74
C LYS A 89 1.07 -11.18 -18.47
N GLU A 90 1.69 -11.51 -17.34
CA GLU A 90 1.49 -10.84 -16.05
C GLU A 90 2.37 -9.59 -15.85
N LYS A 91 3.22 -9.25 -16.83
CA LYS A 91 4.08 -8.05 -16.81
C LYS A 91 3.25 -6.76 -16.72
N TRP A 92 2.03 -6.79 -17.24
CA TRP A 92 1.08 -5.68 -17.20
C TRP A 92 0.26 -5.61 -15.91
N THR A 93 0.28 -6.62 -15.04
CA THR A 93 -0.55 -6.66 -13.82
C THR A 93 -0.14 -5.57 -12.82
N ALA A 94 1.17 -5.32 -12.65
CA ALA A 94 1.65 -4.21 -11.81
C ALA A 94 1.27 -2.84 -12.40
N TYR A 95 1.33 -2.71 -13.74
CA TYR A 95 0.91 -1.50 -14.45
C TYR A 95 -0.59 -1.27 -14.34
N GLN A 96 -1.41 -2.31 -14.51
CA GLN A 96 -2.87 -2.25 -14.34
C GLN A 96 -3.27 -1.92 -12.90
N LEU A 97 -2.58 -2.46 -11.91
CA LEU A 97 -2.85 -2.14 -10.50
C LEU A 97 -2.50 -0.69 -10.18
N THR A 98 -1.41 -0.18 -10.74
CA THR A 98 -1.06 1.25 -10.67
C THR A 98 -2.12 2.11 -11.35
N ARG A 99 -2.58 1.72 -12.55
CA ARG A 99 -3.55 2.48 -13.34
C ARG A 99 -4.95 2.48 -12.74
N ASN A 100 -5.41 1.35 -12.20
CA ASN A 100 -6.74 1.22 -11.61
C ASN A 100 -6.87 1.96 -10.29
N ILE A 101 -5.77 2.13 -9.56
CA ILE A 101 -5.74 2.95 -8.34
C ILE A 101 -5.82 4.42 -8.75
N SER A 102 -4.96 4.90 -9.66
CA SER A 102 -4.99 6.29 -10.16
C SER A 102 -6.22 6.72 -10.97
N THR A 103 -7.25 5.87 -11.13
CA THR A 103 -8.52 6.21 -11.80
C THR A 103 -9.72 6.20 -10.84
N LEU A 104 -9.51 5.90 -9.54
CA LEU A 104 -10.52 5.99 -8.48
C LEU A 104 -10.47 7.36 -7.78
#